data_AF-A0A7C2LL78-F1
#
_entry.id   AF-A0A7C2LL78-F1
#
_cell.length_a   1.000
_cell.length_b   1.000
_cell.length_c   1.000
_cell.angle_alpha   90.00
_cell.angle_beta   90.00
_cell.angle_gamma   90.00
#
_symmetry.space_group_name_H-M   'P 1'
#
loop_
_entity.id
_entity.type
_entity.pdbx_description
1 polymer ?
#
loop_
_entity_poly.entity_id
_entity_poly.type
_entity_poly.pdbx_seq_one_letter_code
_entity_poly.pdbx_strand_id
1 'polypeptide(L)'
;MKRFTLLFLLLAVLLAALPAQTTAVEVTALPSTIDEFIALRDTLAVKPEGGAVMMVIAMLLYAENRELGLQAFTVALDQSTLSAGNVYKGYQPKRGWYDSFAQIDKYPFLGKIYVQGTRSGDGYRLPALPYRFTFTEIRKLSEDSYKVFITSTGNNWPRPVTLVKNNRGIWKVKEGSSLFVGPTELPPEEKPDDDL
;
A
#
# COMPACT_ATOMS: atom_id res chain seq x y z
N MET A 1 64.23 -3.54 -34.73
CA MET A 1 64.61 -3.58 -33.30
C MET A 1 63.33 -3.52 -32.47
N LYS A 2 63.07 -4.60 -31.72
CA LYS A 2 61.83 -4.84 -30.98
C LYS A 2 61.91 -4.20 -29.60
N ARG A 3 60.92 -3.39 -29.21
CA ARG A 3 60.58 -3.12 -27.80
C ARG A 3 59.06 -3.08 -27.66
N PHE A 4 58.49 -4.25 -27.39
CA PHE A 4 57.15 -4.43 -26.88
C PHE A 4 57.21 -4.14 -25.37
N THR A 5 56.73 -2.98 -24.94
CA THR A 5 56.54 -2.71 -23.51
C THR A 5 55.11 -3.04 -23.16
N LEU A 6 54.97 -4.22 -22.55
CA LEU A 6 53.77 -4.76 -21.92
C LEU A 6 53.29 -3.75 -20.86
N LEU A 7 52.13 -3.10 -21.05
CA LEU A 7 51.47 -2.37 -19.97
C LEU A 7 50.29 -3.21 -19.48
N PHE A 8 50.46 -3.76 -18.28
CA PHE A 8 49.48 -4.53 -17.53
C PHE A 8 48.19 -3.72 -17.35
N LEU A 9 47.10 -4.18 -17.98
CA LEU A 9 45.76 -3.67 -17.72
C LEU A 9 45.26 -4.29 -16.40
N LEU A 10 45.41 -3.55 -15.30
CA LEU A 10 44.94 -3.96 -13.98
C LEU A 10 43.42 -3.68 -13.92
N LEU A 11 42.63 -4.62 -14.43
CA LEU A 11 41.17 -4.58 -14.35
C LEU A 11 40.74 -4.94 -12.93
N ALA A 12 40.69 -3.94 -12.05
CA ALA A 12 40.04 -4.06 -10.75
C ALA A 12 38.53 -4.25 -10.99
N VAL A 13 38.05 -5.49 -10.89
CA VAL A 13 36.62 -5.79 -10.84
C VAL A 13 36.11 -5.30 -9.49
N LEU A 14 35.62 -4.06 -9.47
CA LEU A 14 34.87 -3.50 -8.36
C LEU A 14 33.52 -4.21 -8.34
N LEU A 15 33.38 -5.27 -7.53
CA LEU A 15 32.07 -5.83 -7.20
C LEU A 15 31.36 -4.82 -6.26
N ALA A 16 30.81 -3.76 -6.83
CA ALA A 16 29.86 -2.93 -6.11
C ALA A 16 28.65 -3.83 -5.78
N ALA A 17 28.43 -4.10 -4.49
CA ALA A 17 27.15 -4.62 -4.04
C ALA A 17 26.09 -3.63 -4.51
N LEU A 18 25.32 -4.02 -5.54
CA LEU A 18 24.19 -3.21 -5.99
C LEU A 18 23.30 -2.99 -4.77
N PRO A 19 22.94 -1.75 -4.42
CA PRO A 19 22.01 -1.52 -3.32
C PRO A 19 20.76 -2.34 -3.61
N ALA A 20 20.27 -3.07 -2.60
CA ALA A 20 19.02 -3.83 -2.70
C ALA A 20 17.96 -2.91 -3.29
N GLN A 21 17.51 -3.22 -4.52
CA GLN A 21 16.58 -2.37 -5.23
C GLN A 21 15.29 -2.35 -4.42
N THR A 22 15.06 -1.24 -3.72
CA THR A 22 13.88 -1.08 -2.88
C THR A 22 12.72 -1.00 -3.85
N THR A 23 11.93 -2.07 -3.93
CA THR A 23 10.72 -2.07 -4.75
C THR A 23 9.81 -1.01 -4.15
N ALA A 24 9.52 0.02 -4.95
CA ALA A 24 8.62 1.08 -4.57
C ALA A 24 7.53 1.17 -5.60
N VAL A 25 6.33 1.46 -5.12
CA VAL A 25 5.18 1.77 -5.97
C VAL A 25 4.88 3.25 -5.77
N GLU A 26 4.70 3.95 -6.86
CA GLU A 26 4.38 5.38 -6.88
C GLU A 26 2.98 5.60 -7.44
N VAL A 27 2.22 6.48 -6.79
CA VAL A 27 0.87 6.87 -7.19
C VAL A 27 0.86 8.37 -7.41
N THR A 28 0.65 8.79 -8.66
CA THR A 28 0.74 10.19 -9.09
C THR A 28 -0.58 10.95 -8.97
N ALA A 29 -1.69 10.27 -8.69
CA ALA A 29 -2.99 10.86 -8.41
C ALA A 29 -3.85 9.90 -7.58
N LEU A 30 -4.61 10.44 -6.62
CA LEU A 30 -5.66 9.67 -5.94
C LEU A 30 -6.90 9.62 -6.84
N PRO A 31 -7.54 8.44 -6.99
CA PRO A 31 -8.81 8.34 -7.68
C PRO A 31 -9.91 9.17 -7.01
N SER A 32 -10.67 9.91 -7.81
CA SER A 32 -11.87 10.64 -7.38
C SER A 32 -13.16 9.88 -7.71
N THR A 33 -13.08 8.85 -8.54
CA THR A 33 -14.20 7.99 -8.93
C THR A 33 -13.82 6.50 -8.88
N ILE A 34 -14.82 5.63 -8.88
CA ILE A 34 -14.59 4.18 -8.91
C ILE A 34 -13.93 3.72 -10.22
N ASP A 35 -14.22 4.39 -11.34
CA ASP A 35 -13.62 4.06 -12.64
C ASP A 35 -12.14 4.45 -12.67
N GLU A 36 -11.76 5.59 -12.09
CA GLU A 36 -10.36 5.96 -11.90
C GLU A 36 -9.62 4.99 -10.97
N PHE A 37 -10.28 4.50 -9.91
CA PHE A 37 -9.72 3.50 -9.02
C PHE A 37 -9.46 2.18 -9.76
N ILE A 38 -10.37 1.79 -10.64
CA ILE A 38 -10.24 0.62 -11.50
C ILE A 38 -9.09 0.79 -12.51
N ALA A 39 -8.97 1.96 -13.13
CA ALA A 39 -7.87 2.25 -14.05
C ALA A 39 -6.50 2.18 -13.34
N LEU A 40 -6.41 2.74 -12.13
CA LEU A 40 -5.20 2.65 -11.31
C LEU A 40 -4.89 1.20 -10.91
N ARG A 41 -5.91 0.43 -10.49
CA ARG A 41 -5.78 -1.00 -10.19
C ARG A 41 -5.22 -1.78 -11.39
N ASP A 42 -5.77 -1.55 -12.58
CA ASP A 42 -5.37 -2.30 -13.78
C ASP A 42 -3.93 -1.98 -14.20
N THR A 43 -3.38 -0.85 -13.74
CA THR A 43 -1.96 -0.51 -13.90
C THR A 43 -1.08 -1.14 -12.82
N LEU A 44 -1.47 -1.03 -11.54
CA LEU A 44 -0.61 -1.41 -10.42
C LEU A 44 -0.76 -2.87 -10.00
N ALA A 45 -1.99 -3.35 -9.86
CA ALA A 45 -2.31 -4.65 -9.29
C ALA A 45 -2.10 -5.82 -10.25
N VAL A 46 -1.33 -5.63 -11.33
CA VAL A 46 -0.72 -6.72 -12.12
C VAL A 46 0.49 -7.34 -11.39
N LYS A 47 0.98 -6.69 -10.32
CA LYS A 47 1.97 -7.21 -9.37
C LYS A 47 1.41 -7.28 -7.94
N PRO A 48 1.92 -8.19 -7.07
CA PRO A 48 1.43 -8.32 -5.69
C PRO A 48 1.52 -7.02 -4.88
N GLU A 49 2.63 -6.32 -4.97
CA GLU A 49 2.86 -5.06 -4.26
C GLU A 49 1.90 -3.95 -4.69
N GLY A 50 1.52 -3.91 -5.97
CA GLY A 50 0.48 -3.01 -6.45
C GLY A 50 -0.91 -3.37 -5.91
N GLY A 51 -1.22 -4.67 -5.79
CA GLY A 51 -2.45 -5.13 -5.13
C GLY A 51 -2.53 -4.70 -3.66
N ALA A 52 -1.40 -4.76 -2.94
CA ALA A 52 -1.31 -4.25 -1.57
C ALA A 52 -1.50 -2.73 -1.51
N VAL A 53 -0.92 -1.97 -2.44
CA VAL A 53 -1.11 -0.51 -2.53
C VAL A 53 -2.57 -0.15 -2.78
N MET A 54 -3.29 -0.89 -3.64
CA MET A 54 -4.71 -0.62 -3.88
C MET A 54 -5.56 -0.72 -2.59
N MET A 55 -5.15 -1.56 -1.63
CA MET A 55 -5.79 -1.62 -0.30
C MET A 55 -5.62 -0.31 0.45
N VAL A 56 -4.39 0.23 0.48
CA VAL A 56 -4.09 1.48 1.16
C VAL A 56 -4.78 2.65 0.49
N ILE A 57 -4.81 2.69 -0.86
CA ILE A 57 -5.60 3.69 -1.59
C ILE A 57 -7.07 3.62 -1.19
N ALA A 58 -7.66 2.42 -1.08
CA ALA A 58 -9.03 2.29 -0.59
C ALA A 58 -9.22 2.82 0.85
N MET A 59 -8.22 2.65 1.74
CA MET A 59 -8.24 3.27 3.08
C MET A 59 -8.23 4.79 3.02
N LEU A 60 -7.38 5.38 2.17
CA LEU A 60 -7.32 6.84 1.97
C LEU A 60 -8.64 7.38 1.42
N LEU A 61 -9.23 6.69 0.43
CA LEU A 61 -10.52 7.08 -0.14
C LEU A 61 -11.65 6.93 0.86
N TYR A 62 -11.66 5.88 1.69
CA TYR A 62 -12.69 5.69 2.72
C TYR A 62 -12.67 6.78 3.79
N ALA A 63 -11.47 7.23 4.19
CA ALA A 63 -11.32 8.32 5.16
C ALA A 63 -11.89 9.66 4.65
N GLU A 64 -11.87 9.89 3.34
CA GLU A 64 -12.35 11.13 2.70
C GLU A 64 -13.81 11.02 2.24
N ASN A 65 -14.13 9.92 1.55
CA ASN A 65 -15.44 9.61 1.00
C ASN A 65 -15.76 8.13 1.25
N ARG A 66 -16.55 7.91 2.29
CA ARG A 66 -16.93 6.57 2.76
C ARG A 66 -17.55 5.68 1.67
N GLU A 67 -18.40 6.24 0.81
CA GLU A 67 -19.07 5.50 -0.25
C GLU A 67 -18.07 5.02 -1.30
N LEU A 68 -17.25 5.94 -1.82
CA LEU A 68 -16.19 5.61 -2.77
C LEU A 68 -15.18 4.62 -2.17
N GLY A 69 -14.81 4.81 -0.90
CA GLY A 69 -13.92 3.90 -0.18
C GLY A 69 -14.48 2.49 -0.04
N LEU A 70 -15.77 2.32 0.25
CA LEU A 70 -16.41 1.00 0.30
C LEU A 70 -16.43 0.32 -1.07
N GLN A 71 -16.69 1.08 -2.13
CA GLN A 71 -16.58 0.57 -3.50
C GLN A 71 -15.14 0.14 -3.81
N ALA A 72 -14.15 0.98 -3.45
CA ALA A 72 -12.73 0.70 -3.63
C ALA A 72 -12.28 -0.55 -2.86
N PHE A 73 -12.71 -0.72 -1.60
CA PHE A 73 -12.46 -1.95 -0.83
C PHE A 73 -13.08 -3.17 -1.51
N THR A 74 -14.34 -3.08 -1.93
CA THR A 74 -15.02 -4.17 -2.66
C THR A 74 -14.26 -4.54 -3.93
N VAL A 75 -13.69 -3.55 -4.62
CA VAL A 75 -12.88 -3.72 -5.81
C VAL A 75 -11.45 -4.19 -5.50
N ALA A 76 -10.86 -3.95 -4.33
CA ALA A 76 -9.49 -4.39 -4.00
C ALA A 76 -9.44 -5.81 -3.42
N LEU A 77 -10.49 -6.19 -2.70
CA LEU A 77 -10.60 -7.46 -1.98
C LEU A 77 -10.78 -8.67 -2.90
N ASP A 78 -10.30 -9.82 -2.44
CA ASP A 78 -10.52 -11.11 -3.09
C ASP A 78 -11.98 -11.54 -2.96
N GLN A 79 -12.54 -12.17 -4.01
CA GLN A 79 -13.95 -12.53 -4.09
C GLN A 79 -14.39 -13.42 -2.92
N SER A 80 -13.52 -14.29 -2.41
CA SER A 80 -13.85 -15.14 -1.25
C SER A 80 -14.03 -14.36 0.06
N THR A 81 -13.64 -13.09 0.10
CA THR A 81 -13.81 -12.18 1.23
C THR A 81 -15.01 -11.23 1.04
N LEU A 82 -15.76 -11.40 -0.05
CA LEU A 82 -16.97 -10.65 -0.37
C LEU A 82 -18.23 -11.49 -0.13
N SER A 83 -19.36 -10.82 -0.04
CA SER A 83 -20.71 -11.41 -0.05
C SER A 83 -21.60 -10.67 -1.05
N ALA A 84 -22.77 -11.23 -1.36
CA ALA A 84 -23.81 -10.48 -2.08
C ALA A 84 -24.18 -9.20 -1.31
N GLY A 85 -24.44 -8.12 -2.02
CA GLY A 85 -24.65 -6.79 -1.46
C GLY A 85 -24.96 -5.73 -2.50
N ASN A 86 -25.02 -4.47 -2.07
CA ASN A 86 -25.36 -3.33 -2.94
C ASN A 86 -24.25 -2.26 -3.02
N VAL A 87 -23.02 -2.57 -2.60
CA VAL A 87 -21.91 -1.61 -2.60
C VAL A 87 -21.35 -1.43 -4.02
N TYR A 88 -20.94 -2.51 -4.68
CA TYR A 88 -20.43 -2.45 -6.05
C TYR A 88 -20.75 -3.72 -6.83
N LYS A 89 -21.44 -3.59 -7.97
CA LYS A 89 -21.80 -4.69 -8.88
C LYS A 89 -22.42 -5.91 -8.20
N GLY A 90 -23.29 -5.69 -7.20
CA GLY A 90 -23.96 -6.77 -6.47
C GLY A 90 -23.14 -7.41 -5.35
N TYR A 91 -21.97 -6.83 -5.01
CA TYR A 91 -21.09 -7.32 -3.95
C TYR A 91 -20.81 -6.26 -2.89
N GLN A 92 -20.38 -6.74 -1.73
CA GLN A 92 -19.85 -5.93 -0.62
C GLN A 92 -18.81 -6.73 0.18
N PRO A 93 -17.97 -6.08 0.99
CA PRO A 93 -17.06 -6.80 1.90
C PRO A 93 -17.85 -7.64 2.91
N LYS A 94 -17.32 -8.81 3.30
CA LYS A 94 -17.91 -9.60 4.38
C LYS A 94 -17.90 -8.82 5.69
N ARG A 95 -18.84 -9.15 6.59
CA ARG A 95 -19.02 -8.50 7.90
C ARG A 95 -17.72 -8.35 8.71
N GLY A 96 -16.82 -9.34 8.66
CA GLY A 96 -15.55 -9.29 9.39
C GLY A 96 -14.61 -8.14 9.02
N TRP A 97 -14.82 -7.48 7.87
CA TRP A 97 -14.04 -6.29 7.49
C TRP A 97 -14.56 -4.99 8.10
N TYR A 98 -15.82 -4.93 8.52
CA TYR A 98 -16.41 -3.67 9.00
C TYR A 98 -15.80 -3.19 10.32
N ASP A 99 -15.34 -4.11 11.18
CA ASP A 99 -14.60 -3.73 12.39
C ASP A 99 -13.26 -3.06 12.05
N SER A 100 -12.61 -3.48 10.96
CA SER A 100 -11.42 -2.83 10.43
C SER A 100 -11.76 -1.44 9.85
N PHE A 101 -12.85 -1.32 9.09
CA PHE A 101 -13.27 -0.02 8.53
C PHE A 101 -13.64 0.98 9.63
N ALA A 102 -14.27 0.53 10.72
CA ALA A 102 -14.57 1.35 11.88
C ALA A 102 -13.30 1.92 12.56
N GLN A 103 -12.14 1.28 12.40
CA GLN A 103 -10.88 1.87 12.85
C GLN A 103 -10.51 3.12 12.04
N ILE A 104 -10.84 3.16 10.74
CA ILE A 104 -10.61 4.36 9.91
C ILE A 104 -11.60 5.46 10.30
N ASP A 105 -12.86 5.10 10.60
CA ASP A 105 -13.85 6.07 11.12
C ASP A 105 -13.32 6.73 12.42
N LYS A 106 -12.67 5.95 13.29
CA LYS A 106 -12.07 6.45 14.54
C LYS A 106 -10.75 7.20 14.31
N TYR A 107 -9.94 6.75 13.35
CA TYR A 107 -8.61 7.27 13.08
C TYR A 107 -8.43 7.48 11.56
N PRO A 108 -8.91 8.61 11.00
CA PRO A 108 -8.87 8.86 9.55
C PRO A 108 -7.47 8.89 8.94
N PHE A 109 -6.43 9.03 9.77
CA PHE A 109 -5.03 8.99 9.33
C PHE A 109 -4.48 7.57 9.08
N LEU A 110 -5.22 6.49 9.39
CA LEU A 110 -4.69 5.12 9.30
C LEU A 110 -4.16 4.74 7.92
N GLY A 111 -4.79 5.18 6.83
CA GLY A 111 -4.24 4.93 5.49
C GLY A 111 -2.94 5.71 5.23
N LYS A 112 -2.80 6.90 5.82
CA LYS A 112 -1.70 7.84 5.60
C LYS A 112 -0.37 7.32 6.15
N ILE A 113 -0.41 6.50 7.19
CA ILE A 113 0.81 5.93 7.83
C ILE A 113 1.59 4.98 6.91
N TYR A 114 1.04 4.60 5.76
CA TYR A 114 1.73 3.76 4.76
C TYR A 114 2.31 4.58 3.59
N VAL A 115 2.01 5.88 3.55
CA VAL A 115 2.58 6.82 2.57
C VAL A 115 3.89 7.35 3.12
N GLN A 116 4.99 7.14 2.40
CA GLN A 116 6.31 7.62 2.82
C GLN A 116 6.35 9.16 2.88
N GLY A 117 7.07 9.70 3.86
CA GLY A 117 7.16 11.14 4.10
C GLY A 117 6.12 11.70 5.07
N THR A 118 5.16 10.88 5.52
CA THR A 118 4.24 11.23 6.61
C THR A 118 4.92 10.98 7.98
N ARG A 119 4.45 11.67 9.03
CA ARG A 119 4.94 11.49 10.41
C ARG A 119 3.88 11.83 11.45
N SER A 120 4.02 11.30 12.65
CA SER A 120 3.09 11.55 13.78
C SER A 120 2.97 13.04 14.11
N GLY A 121 4.10 13.76 14.17
CA GLY A 121 4.16 15.16 14.60
C GLY A 121 3.36 16.18 13.76
N ASP A 122 2.91 15.83 12.55
CA ASP A 122 2.01 16.67 11.74
C ASP A 122 0.68 15.97 11.39
N GLY A 123 0.27 14.99 12.20
CA GLY A 123 -0.98 14.26 12.00
C GLY A 123 -0.97 13.31 10.80
N TYR A 124 0.21 12.86 10.38
CA TYR A 124 0.42 12.09 9.15
C TYR A 124 -0.10 12.82 7.91
N ARG A 125 0.11 14.13 7.85
CA ARG A 125 -0.27 14.92 6.67
C ARG A 125 0.40 14.35 5.43
N LEU A 126 -0.38 14.12 4.37
CA LEU A 126 0.13 13.56 3.12
C LEU A 126 1.13 14.53 2.47
N PRO A 127 2.24 14.02 1.91
CA PRO A 127 3.19 14.85 1.17
C PRO A 127 2.59 15.31 -0.17
N ALA A 128 3.34 16.12 -0.93
CA ALA A 128 3.03 16.32 -2.34
C ALA A 128 3.15 15.00 -3.11
N LEU A 129 2.37 14.86 -4.19
CA LEU A 129 2.46 13.72 -5.10
C LEU A 129 3.84 13.70 -5.80
N PRO A 130 4.35 12.51 -6.19
CA PRO A 130 3.71 11.21 -6.08
C PRO A 130 3.77 10.62 -4.68
N TYR A 131 2.72 9.88 -4.29
CA TYR A 131 2.74 9.08 -3.07
C TYR A 131 3.58 7.85 -3.28
N ARG A 132 4.53 7.64 -2.38
CA ARG A 132 5.48 6.54 -2.44
C ARG A 132 5.14 5.50 -1.38
N PHE A 133 5.10 4.24 -1.80
CA PHE A 133 4.91 3.08 -0.93
C PHE A 133 6.14 2.18 -1.04
N THR A 134 6.64 1.70 0.10
CA THR A 134 7.82 0.81 0.15
C THR A 134 7.48 -0.47 0.87
N PHE A 135 8.27 -1.51 0.60
CA PHE A 135 8.08 -2.83 1.15
C PHE A 135 9.40 -3.36 1.70
N THR A 136 9.35 -4.05 2.83
CA THR A 136 10.53 -4.70 3.40
C THR A 136 10.72 -6.10 2.86
N GLU A 137 9.63 -6.76 2.45
CA GLU A 137 9.65 -8.11 1.93
C GLU A 137 8.45 -8.35 1.00
N ILE A 138 8.68 -9.09 -0.08
CA ILE A 138 7.64 -9.67 -0.94
C ILE A 138 7.89 -11.17 -0.98
N ARG A 139 7.11 -11.93 -0.20
CA ARG A 139 7.28 -13.37 -0.02
C ARG A 139 6.30 -14.14 -0.90
N LYS A 140 6.82 -14.98 -1.79
CA LYS A 140 6.00 -15.96 -2.53
C LYS A 140 5.48 -17.03 -1.55
N LEU A 141 4.17 -17.26 -1.52
CA LEU A 141 3.55 -18.36 -0.75
C LEU A 141 3.21 -19.55 -1.67
N SER A 142 2.73 -19.24 -2.88
CA SER A 142 2.49 -20.19 -3.98
C SER A 142 2.60 -19.44 -5.32
N GLU A 143 2.29 -20.10 -6.44
CA GLU A 143 2.29 -19.43 -7.76
C GLU A 143 1.34 -18.22 -7.81
N ASP A 144 0.14 -18.40 -7.26
CA ASP A 144 -0.92 -17.38 -7.28
C ASP A 144 -1.14 -16.70 -5.92
N SER A 145 -0.19 -16.83 -4.98
CA SER A 145 -0.29 -16.16 -3.68
C SER A 145 1.03 -15.62 -3.15
N TYR A 146 0.98 -14.39 -2.67
CA TYR A 146 2.12 -13.66 -2.12
C TYR A 146 1.73 -12.99 -0.80
N LYS A 147 2.72 -12.79 0.07
CA LYS A 147 2.62 -11.94 1.24
C LYS A 147 3.56 -10.75 1.08
N VAL A 148 2.98 -9.55 1.06
CA VAL A 148 3.70 -8.27 0.93
C VAL A 148 3.75 -7.61 2.29
N PHE A 149 4.92 -7.15 2.70
CA PHE A 149 5.13 -6.44 3.96
C PHE A 149 5.33 -4.95 3.68
N ILE A 150 4.26 -4.17 3.84
CA ILE A 150 4.29 -2.72 3.56
C ILE A 150 4.89 -1.95 4.73
N THR A 151 5.83 -1.07 4.43
CA THR A 151 6.49 -0.21 5.43
C THR A 151 5.50 0.83 5.96
N SER A 152 5.54 1.09 7.26
CA SER A 152 4.79 2.17 7.89
C SER A 152 5.73 3.27 8.38
N THR A 153 5.26 4.51 8.35
CA THR A 153 5.86 5.67 9.01
C THR A 153 5.43 5.82 10.46
N GLY A 154 4.55 4.94 10.95
CA GLY A 154 3.95 4.97 12.28
C GLY A 154 4.76 4.34 13.41
N ASN A 155 6.07 4.19 13.21
CA ASN A 155 7.00 3.51 14.12
C ASN A 155 6.48 2.15 14.60
N ASN A 156 5.93 1.37 13.67
CA ASN A 156 5.49 0.01 13.90
C ASN A 156 6.12 -0.92 12.85
N TRP A 157 6.02 -2.23 13.08
CA TRP A 157 6.54 -3.23 12.17
C TRP A 157 5.83 -3.18 10.80
N PRO A 158 6.54 -3.48 9.69
CA PRO A 158 5.92 -3.62 8.37
C PRO A 158 4.71 -4.56 8.43
N ARG A 159 3.63 -4.16 7.75
CA ARG A 159 2.34 -4.84 7.88
C ARG A 159 2.14 -5.87 6.78
N PRO A 160 1.88 -7.14 7.11
CA PRO A 160 1.64 -8.17 6.12
C PRO A 160 0.27 -8.00 5.46
N VAL A 161 0.27 -8.09 4.13
CA VAL A 161 -0.92 -8.19 3.29
C VAL A 161 -0.76 -9.47 2.47
N THR A 162 -1.75 -10.36 2.53
CA THR A 162 -1.77 -11.58 1.71
C THR A 162 -2.60 -11.34 0.47
N LEU A 163 -2.00 -11.58 -0.69
CA LEU A 163 -2.61 -11.38 -2.00
C LEU A 163 -2.85 -12.72 -2.67
N VAL A 164 -3.92 -12.80 -3.45
CA VAL A 164 -4.22 -13.91 -4.36
C VAL A 164 -4.49 -13.35 -5.74
N LYS A 165 -3.90 -13.97 -6.77
CA LYS A 165 -4.14 -13.58 -8.17
C LYS A 165 -5.48 -14.14 -8.63
N ASN A 166 -6.33 -13.30 -9.23
CA ASN A 166 -7.60 -13.77 -9.81
C ASN A 166 -7.41 -14.28 -11.25
N ASN A 167 -8.49 -14.80 -11.84
CA ASN A 167 -8.52 -15.31 -13.22
C ASN A 167 -8.28 -14.25 -14.32
N ARG A 168 -8.16 -12.97 -13.97
CA ARG A 168 -7.81 -11.86 -14.87
C ARG A 168 -6.36 -11.38 -14.67
N GLY A 169 -5.57 -12.07 -13.86
CA GLY A 169 -4.19 -11.70 -13.57
C GLY A 169 -4.04 -10.56 -12.56
N ILE A 170 -5.12 -10.13 -11.91
CA ILE A 170 -5.13 -9.04 -10.94
C ILE A 170 -4.94 -9.60 -9.53
N TRP A 171 -4.00 -9.03 -8.78
CA TRP A 171 -3.72 -9.37 -7.39
C TRP A 171 -4.75 -8.72 -6.45
N LYS A 172 -5.43 -9.56 -5.66
CA LYS A 172 -6.54 -9.19 -4.77
C LYS A 172 -6.15 -9.43 -3.31
N VAL A 173 -6.63 -8.59 -2.41
CA VAL A 173 -6.34 -8.76 -0.97
C VAL A 173 -7.22 -9.85 -0.38
N LYS A 174 -6.57 -10.91 0.11
CA LYS A 174 -7.20 -12.02 0.83
C LYS A 174 -7.20 -11.79 2.34
N GLU A 175 -6.13 -11.18 2.86
CA GLU A 175 -5.95 -10.84 4.27
C GLU A 175 -5.10 -9.57 4.38
N GLY A 176 -5.45 -8.67 5.29
CA GLY A 176 -4.80 -7.36 5.45
C GLY A 176 -5.25 -6.60 6.70
N SER A 177 -5.90 -7.26 7.66
CA SER A 177 -6.41 -6.68 8.90
C SER A 177 -5.34 -5.97 9.73
N SER A 178 -4.07 -6.41 9.62
CA SER A 178 -2.94 -5.78 10.30
C SER A 178 -2.72 -4.31 9.90
N LEU A 179 -3.25 -3.88 8.74
CA LEU A 179 -3.20 -2.49 8.29
C LEU A 179 -4.03 -1.54 9.16
N PHE A 180 -4.96 -2.07 9.96
CA PHE A 180 -5.95 -1.29 10.70
C PHE A 180 -5.64 -1.18 12.20
N VAL A 181 -4.55 -1.79 12.67
CA VAL A 181 -4.16 -1.82 14.10
C VAL A 181 -3.61 -0.47 14.58
N GLY A 182 -3.24 0.43 13.66
CA GLY A 182 -2.72 1.76 13.98
C GLY A 182 -1.22 1.84 14.26
N PRO A 183 -0.69 3.08 14.32
CA PRO A 183 0.71 3.35 14.63
C PRO A 183 0.97 3.24 16.14
N THR A 184 2.25 3.07 16.51
CA THR A 184 2.68 3.17 17.92
C THR A 184 2.78 4.63 18.34
N GLU A 185 3.09 5.52 17.40
CA GLU A 185 3.11 6.96 17.61
C GLU A 185 1.79 7.58 17.15
N LEU A 186 0.97 8.03 18.09
CA LEU A 186 -0.24 8.77 17.74
C LEU A 186 0.11 10.22 17.39
N PRO A 187 -0.67 10.88 16.52
CA PRO A 187 -0.62 12.32 16.37
C PRO A 187 -0.75 13.03 17.73
N PRO A 188 -0.13 14.21 17.91
CA PRO A 188 -0.43 15.06 19.05
C PRO A 188 -1.95 15.26 19.17
N GLU A 189 -2.48 15.21 20.39
CA GLU A 189 -3.87 15.62 20.61
C GLU A 189 -4.01 17.10 20.23
N GLU A 190 -4.92 17.39 19.30
CA GLU A 190 -5.36 18.76 19.09
C GLU A 190 -6.05 19.22 20.37
N LYS A 191 -5.40 20.12 21.10
CA LYS A 191 -6.09 20.84 22.17
C LYS A 191 -7.17 21.70 21.51
N PRO A 192 -8.42 21.65 21.99
CA PRO A 192 -9.43 22.60 21.54
C PRO A 192 -8.87 24.02 21.67
N ASP A 193 -9.08 24.84 20.66
CA ASP A 193 -8.92 26.28 20.83
C ASP A 193 -10.01 26.73 21.80
N ASP A 194 -9.60 27.08 23.02
CA ASP A 194 -10.47 27.52 24.12
C ASP A 194 -10.50 29.05 24.14
N ASP A 195 -10.84 29.63 22.99
CA ASP A 195 -11.03 31.08 22.79
C ASP A 195 -12.51 31.51 22.89
N LEU A 196 -13.33 30.69 23.56
CA LEU A 196 -14.67 31.05 24.05
C LEU A 196 -14.61 31.87 25.34
#